data_AF-A0A351H8Y9-F1
#
_entry.id   AF-A0A351H8Y9-F1
#
_cell.length_a   1.000
_cell.length_b   1.000
_cell.length_c   1.000
_cell.angle_alpha   90.00
_cell.angle_beta   90.00
_cell.angle_gamma   90.00
#
_symmetry.space_group_name_H-M   'P 1'
#
loop_
_entity.id
_entity.type
_entity.pdbx_description
1 polymer ?
#
loop_
_entity_poly.entity_id
_entity_poly.type
_entity_poly.pdbx_seq_one_letter_code
_entity_poly.pdbx_strand_id
1 'polypeptide(L)'
;MSKFEIRGVVEGFYGVPWSMKARKAMLRFLGEHRYNLYIYAPKDDELHRRRWREQYSEEFKKDFAELVAEGLSCGVSVVFAISPGLGVRYSSDSDIETLVAKLEDIAGTGVRSFAIFYDDIPETLVHEEDEEAFGSLAEAQAHFANTVYSILKAKVENLSRL
;
A
#
# COMPACT_ATOMS: atom_id res chain seq x y z
N MET A 1 0.36 -5.32 29.40
CA MET A 1 0.59 -4.76 28.06
C MET A 1 0.69 -5.91 27.06
N SER A 2 0.29 -5.70 25.80
CA SER A 2 0.46 -6.72 24.75
C SER A 2 1.94 -7.01 24.49
N LYS A 3 2.28 -8.24 24.10
CA LYS A 3 3.66 -8.63 23.72
C LYS A 3 4.06 -8.21 22.30
N PHE A 4 3.08 -7.88 21.47
CA PHE A 4 3.28 -7.45 20.09
C PHE A 4 2.89 -6.00 19.97
N GLU A 5 3.77 -5.17 19.39
CA GLU A 5 3.52 -3.76 19.07
C GLU A 5 2.50 -3.61 17.94
N ILE A 6 2.63 -4.43 16.90
CA ILE A 6 1.74 -4.48 15.74
C ILE A 6 0.89 -5.74 15.80
N ARG A 7 -0.43 -5.58 15.68
CA ARG A 7 -1.41 -6.67 15.71
C ARG A 7 -2.54 -6.32 14.75
N GLY A 8 -2.73 -7.11 13.72
CA GLY A 8 -3.75 -6.78 12.75
C GLY A 8 -4.07 -7.86 11.75
N VAL A 9 -4.80 -7.43 10.74
CA VAL A 9 -5.24 -8.26 9.62
C VAL A 9 -4.74 -7.64 8.32
N VAL A 10 -4.26 -8.50 7.42
CA VAL A 10 -3.95 -8.13 6.04
C VAL A 10 -5.05 -8.73 5.17
N GLU A 11 -5.83 -7.91 4.45
CA GLU A 11 -6.74 -8.39 3.39
C GLU A 11 -5.89 -8.73 2.15
N GLY A 12 -5.06 -9.77 2.25
CA GLY A 12 -4.00 -10.07 1.28
C GLY A 12 -4.24 -11.30 0.39
N PHE A 13 -5.48 -11.82 0.37
CA PHE A 13 -5.85 -13.05 -0.32
C PHE A 13 -6.25 -12.83 -1.79
N TYR A 14 -6.25 -13.91 -2.56
CA TYR A 14 -6.85 -14.01 -3.91
C TYR A 14 -8.35 -14.32 -3.81
N GLY A 15 -9.13 -13.85 -4.79
CA GLY A 15 -10.58 -13.96 -4.82
C GLY A 15 -11.28 -12.62 -4.55
N VAL A 16 -12.61 -12.67 -4.42
CA VAL A 16 -13.47 -11.48 -4.31
C VAL A 16 -13.06 -10.62 -3.10
N PRO A 17 -12.59 -9.37 -3.31
CA PRO A 17 -12.25 -8.47 -2.23
C PRO A 17 -13.43 -8.20 -1.31
N TRP A 18 -13.17 -7.85 -0.05
CA TRP A 18 -14.25 -7.49 0.86
C TRP A 18 -14.96 -6.23 0.39
N SER A 19 -16.29 -6.19 0.57
CA SER A 19 -17.04 -4.93 0.41
C SER A 19 -16.60 -3.89 1.44
N MET A 20 -16.77 -2.59 1.15
CA MET A 20 -16.48 -1.52 2.12
C MET A 20 -17.25 -1.70 3.44
N LYS A 21 -18.49 -2.22 3.38
CA LYS A 21 -19.28 -2.55 4.57
C LYS A 21 -18.60 -3.63 5.43
N ALA A 22 -18.09 -4.69 4.81
CA ALA A 22 -17.38 -5.75 5.52
C ALA A 22 -16.05 -5.25 6.11
N ARG A 23 -15.32 -4.37 5.40
CA ARG A 23 -14.09 -3.74 5.91
C ARG A 23 -14.36 -2.89 7.15
N LYS A 24 -15.40 -2.03 7.13
CA LYS A 24 -15.81 -1.25 8.31
C LYS A 24 -16.21 -2.15 9.49
N ALA A 25 -16.92 -3.25 9.23
CA ALA A 25 -17.24 -4.22 10.28
C ALA A 25 -15.98 -4.90 10.86
N MET A 26 -14.99 -5.23 10.01
CA MET A 26 -13.71 -5.78 10.45
C MET A 26 -12.95 -4.79 11.33
N LEU A 27 -12.89 -3.50 10.97
CA LEU A 27 -12.21 -2.48 11.78
C LEU A 27 -12.79 -2.37 13.19
N ARG A 28 -14.13 -2.40 13.33
CA ARG A 28 -14.81 -2.41 14.64
C ARG A 28 -14.43 -3.64 15.45
N PHE A 29 -14.49 -4.82 14.82
CA PHE A 29 -14.10 -6.07 15.46
C PHE A 29 -12.64 -6.01 15.95
N LEU A 30 -11.72 -5.50 15.12
CA LEU A 30 -10.32 -5.34 15.48
C LEU A 30 -10.13 -4.41 16.70
N GLY A 31 -10.81 -3.26 16.71
CA GLY A 31 -10.78 -2.31 17.82
C GLY A 31 -11.31 -2.91 19.13
N GLU A 32 -12.47 -3.58 19.10
CA GLU A 32 -13.05 -4.29 20.26
C GLU A 32 -12.08 -5.32 20.87
N HIS A 33 -11.25 -5.94 20.04
CA HIS A 33 -10.28 -6.97 20.43
C HIS A 33 -8.85 -6.44 20.59
N ARG A 34 -8.65 -5.11 20.60
CA ARG A 34 -7.35 -4.44 20.82
C ARG A 34 -6.26 -4.76 19.77
N TYR A 35 -6.69 -5.15 18.57
CA TYR A 35 -5.85 -5.05 17.37
C TYR A 35 -5.71 -3.58 16.98
N ASN A 36 -4.63 -3.22 16.30
CA ASN A 36 -4.31 -1.84 15.96
C ASN A 36 -3.97 -1.63 14.48
N LEU A 37 -4.08 -2.66 13.65
CA LEU A 37 -3.70 -2.59 12.24
C LEU A 37 -4.69 -3.31 11.32
N TYR A 38 -4.98 -2.69 10.19
CA TYR A 38 -5.58 -3.32 9.02
C TYR A 38 -4.81 -2.88 7.77
N ILE A 39 -4.37 -3.85 6.95
CA ILE A 39 -3.71 -3.57 5.68
C ILE A 39 -4.64 -3.91 4.52
N TYR A 40 -4.96 -2.91 3.70
CA TYR A 40 -5.62 -3.07 2.42
C TYR A 40 -4.63 -3.59 1.38
N ALA A 41 -4.75 -4.87 1.01
CA ALA A 41 -3.90 -5.50 -0.02
C ALA A 41 -4.59 -6.57 -0.89
N PRO A 42 -5.89 -6.41 -1.26
CA PRO A 42 -6.62 -7.47 -1.94
C PRO A 42 -5.98 -7.77 -3.30
N LYS A 43 -5.60 -9.03 -3.56
CA LYS A 43 -4.83 -9.40 -4.76
C LYS A 43 -5.59 -9.20 -6.06
N ASP A 44 -6.92 -9.30 -6.01
CA ASP A 44 -7.81 -9.16 -7.16
C ASP A 44 -8.32 -7.72 -7.37
N ASP A 45 -7.90 -6.75 -6.54
CA ASP A 45 -8.01 -5.33 -6.91
C ASP A 45 -6.95 -5.02 -7.98
N GLU A 46 -7.41 -4.80 -9.22
CA GLU A 46 -6.51 -4.52 -10.34
C GLU A 46 -5.65 -3.29 -10.09
N LEU A 47 -6.20 -2.24 -9.48
CA LEU A 47 -5.48 -0.99 -9.21
C LEU A 47 -4.48 -1.14 -8.05
N HIS A 48 -4.62 -2.16 -7.21
CA HIS A 48 -3.61 -2.50 -6.21
C HIS A 48 -2.38 -3.19 -6.84
N ARG A 49 -2.57 -3.94 -7.93
CA ARG A 49 -1.54 -4.87 -8.46
C ARG A 49 -1.25 -4.72 -9.96
N ARG A 50 -2.16 -5.16 -10.84
CA ARG A 50 -1.89 -5.25 -12.29
C ARG A 50 -1.85 -3.88 -12.98
N ARG A 51 -2.76 -3.00 -12.59
CA ARG A 51 -2.94 -1.63 -13.10
C ARG A 51 -2.50 -0.62 -12.04
N TRP A 52 -1.43 -0.92 -11.32
CA TRP A 52 -0.97 -0.13 -10.18
C TRP A 52 -0.69 1.33 -10.52
N ARG A 53 -0.35 1.64 -11.78
CA ARG A 53 -0.10 3.00 -12.28
C ARG A 53 -1.35 3.88 -12.37
N GLU A 54 -2.54 3.29 -12.42
CA GLU A 54 -3.79 4.02 -12.61
C GLU A 54 -4.36 4.52 -11.28
N GLN A 55 -4.99 5.70 -11.29
CA GLN A 55 -5.59 6.30 -10.10
C GLN A 55 -6.93 5.66 -9.74
N TYR A 56 -7.29 5.70 -8.45
CA TYR A 56 -8.63 5.31 -8.01
C TYR A 56 -9.65 6.40 -8.33
N SER A 57 -10.91 6.01 -8.49
CA SER A 57 -12.01 6.96 -8.69
C SER A 57 -12.27 7.81 -7.45
N GLU A 58 -12.88 8.98 -7.63
CA GLU A 58 -13.32 9.83 -6.51
C GLU A 58 -14.33 9.11 -5.59
N GLU A 59 -15.19 8.26 -6.16
CA GLU A 59 -16.12 7.43 -5.39
C GLU A 59 -15.37 6.47 -4.46
N PHE A 60 -14.37 5.74 -4.98
CA PHE A 60 -13.54 4.88 -4.15
C PHE A 60 -12.82 5.68 -3.06
N LYS A 61 -12.22 6.83 -3.40
CA LYS A 61 -11.48 7.65 -2.45
C LYS A 61 -12.37 8.18 -1.33
N LYS A 62 -13.60 8.58 -1.65
CA LYS A 62 -14.60 8.96 -0.64
C LYS A 62 -14.90 7.80 0.32
N ASP A 63 -15.21 6.63 -0.21
CA ASP A 63 -15.49 5.44 0.60
C ASP A 63 -14.28 5.00 1.43
N PHE A 64 -13.08 5.13 0.86
CA PHE A 64 -11.83 4.80 1.53
C PHE A 64 -11.51 5.78 2.65
N ALA A 65 -11.79 7.08 2.47
CA ALA A 65 -11.67 8.08 3.54
C ALA A 65 -12.61 7.77 4.72
N GLU A 66 -13.84 7.33 4.45
CA GLU A 66 -14.74 6.86 5.50
C GLU A 66 -14.21 5.60 6.20
N LEU A 67 -13.56 4.69 5.47
CA LEU A 67 -12.92 3.51 6.05
C LEU A 67 -11.75 3.89 6.97
N VAL A 68 -10.90 4.82 6.55
CA VAL A 68 -9.79 5.34 7.37
C VAL A 68 -10.32 6.00 8.63
N ALA A 69 -11.38 6.83 8.53
CA ALA A 69 -12.01 7.48 9.67
C ALA A 69 -12.60 6.47 10.68
N GLU A 70 -13.24 5.40 10.19
CA GLU A 70 -13.73 4.29 11.02
C GLU A 70 -12.57 3.55 11.72
N GLY A 71 -11.45 3.34 11.03
CA GLY A 71 -10.26 2.73 11.63
C GLY A 71 -9.74 3.58 12.80
N LEU A 72 -9.58 4.89 12.56
CA LEU A 72 -9.12 5.83 13.58
C LEU A 72 -10.04 5.87 14.80
N SER A 73 -11.37 5.88 14.62
CA SER A 73 -12.32 5.88 15.74
C SER A 73 -12.24 4.60 16.58
N CYS A 74 -11.81 3.48 15.97
CA CYS A 74 -11.63 2.19 16.62
C CYS A 74 -10.19 1.95 17.15
N GLY A 75 -9.27 2.91 16.97
CA GLY A 75 -7.86 2.73 17.34
C GLY A 75 -7.08 1.78 16.40
N VAL A 76 -7.56 1.59 15.18
CA VAL A 76 -6.98 0.71 14.15
C VAL A 76 -6.43 1.55 13.01
N SER A 77 -5.12 1.50 12.79
CA SER A 77 -4.51 2.15 11.62
C SER A 77 -4.84 1.40 10.34
N VAL A 78 -5.32 2.12 9.33
CA VAL A 78 -5.53 1.60 7.97
C VAL A 78 -4.28 1.88 7.14
N VAL A 79 -3.63 0.82 6.67
CA VAL A 79 -2.48 0.87 5.76
C VAL A 79 -2.94 0.60 4.35
N PHE A 80 -2.49 1.43 3.40
CA PHE A 80 -2.68 1.16 1.98
C PHE A 80 -1.45 0.45 1.42
N ALA A 81 -1.61 -0.78 0.95
CA ALA A 81 -0.54 -1.49 0.25
C ALA A 81 -0.66 -1.32 -1.28
N ILE A 82 0.46 -1.48 -1.97
CA ILE A 82 0.54 -1.50 -3.44
C ILE A 82 1.52 -2.60 -3.88
N SER A 83 1.22 -3.30 -4.98
CA SER A 83 2.01 -4.43 -5.49
C SER A 83 2.49 -4.17 -6.92
N PRO A 84 3.55 -3.36 -7.13
CA PRO A 84 3.96 -2.93 -8.48
C PRO A 84 4.85 -3.96 -9.21
N GLY A 85 5.36 -4.97 -8.50
CA GLY A 85 6.45 -5.84 -8.96
C GLY A 85 6.19 -6.71 -10.19
N LEU A 86 4.94 -6.82 -10.68
CA LEU A 86 4.64 -7.55 -11.93
C LEU A 86 5.15 -6.85 -13.19
N GLY A 87 5.39 -5.54 -13.13
CA GLY A 87 5.78 -4.79 -14.33
C GLY A 87 6.32 -3.39 -14.06
N VAL A 88 6.77 -3.12 -12.83
CA VAL A 88 7.53 -1.91 -12.51
C VAL A 88 8.90 -1.96 -13.19
N ARG A 89 9.36 -0.79 -13.63
CA ARG A 89 10.75 -0.52 -14.01
C ARG A 89 11.40 0.21 -12.85
N TYR A 90 12.27 -0.47 -12.12
CA TYR A 90 12.79 0.01 -10.84
C TYR A 90 13.70 1.25 -10.99
N SER A 91 14.37 1.38 -12.13
CA SER A 91 15.25 2.49 -12.50
C SER A 91 14.50 3.67 -13.16
N SER A 92 13.21 3.53 -13.43
CA SER A 92 12.45 4.54 -14.18
C SER A 92 11.88 5.62 -13.26
N ASP A 93 12.36 6.85 -13.43
CA ASP A 93 11.83 8.04 -12.75
C ASP A 93 10.31 8.20 -12.99
N SER A 94 9.82 7.86 -14.18
CA SER A 94 8.39 7.92 -14.51
C SER A 94 7.54 6.96 -13.66
N ASP A 95 8.03 5.74 -13.42
CA ASP A 95 7.34 4.79 -12.55
C ASP A 95 7.38 5.21 -11.08
N ILE A 96 8.51 5.79 -10.64
CA ILE A 96 8.65 6.37 -9.31
C ILE A 96 7.65 7.51 -9.11
N GLU A 97 7.63 8.48 -10.02
CA GLU A 97 6.70 9.62 -10.00
C GLU A 97 5.24 9.17 -10.04
N THR A 98 4.92 8.18 -10.88
CA THR A 98 3.58 7.60 -10.97
C THR A 98 3.15 6.97 -9.66
N LEU A 99 4.03 6.18 -9.01
CA LEU A 99 3.70 5.58 -7.73
C LEU A 99 3.53 6.64 -6.64
N VAL A 100 4.46 7.61 -6.56
CA VAL A 100 4.39 8.71 -5.61
C VAL A 100 3.08 9.48 -5.76
N ALA A 101 2.69 9.85 -6.99
CA ALA A 101 1.45 10.58 -7.24
C ALA A 101 0.21 9.82 -6.76
N LYS A 102 0.19 8.49 -6.97
CA LYS A 102 -0.89 7.64 -6.46
C LYS A 102 -0.92 7.55 -4.94
N LEU A 103 0.23 7.37 -4.30
CA LEU A 103 0.30 7.30 -2.84
C LEU A 103 -0.04 8.66 -2.20
N GLU A 104 0.33 9.77 -2.85
CA GLU A 104 -0.04 11.14 -2.45
C GLU A 104 -1.57 11.35 -2.55
N ASP A 105 -2.21 10.91 -3.64
CA ASP A 105 -3.67 11.00 -3.79
C ASP A 105 -4.41 10.14 -2.74
N ILE A 106 -3.92 8.92 -2.48
CA ILE A 106 -4.45 8.07 -1.40
C ILE A 106 -4.19 8.69 -0.02
N ALA A 107 -3.07 9.38 0.20
CA ALA A 107 -2.85 10.11 1.45
C ALA A 107 -3.92 11.19 1.69
N GLY A 108 -4.50 11.75 0.62
CA GLY A 108 -5.64 12.67 0.67
C GLY A 108 -6.90 12.09 1.33
N THR A 109 -7.02 10.75 1.40
CA THR A 109 -8.12 10.06 2.11
C THR A 109 -7.89 9.95 3.63
N GLY A 110 -6.73 10.39 4.13
CA GLY A 110 -6.34 10.30 5.54
C GLY A 110 -5.36 9.17 5.86
N VAL A 111 -5.00 8.33 4.89
CA VAL A 111 -3.97 7.30 5.07
C VAL A 111 -2.63 7.92 5.43
N ARG A 112 -1.95 7.38 6.43
CA ARG A 112 -0.60 7.83 6.83
C ARG A 112 0.45 6.72 6.83
N SER A 113 0.04 5.49 6.56
CA SER A 113 0.94 4.33 6.51
C SER A 113 0.74 3.60 5.20
N PHE A 114 1.85 3.24 4.56
CA PHE A 114 1.86 2.59 3.26
C PHE A 114 2.76 1.36 3.28
N ALA A 115 2.48 0.42 2.37
CA ALA A 115 3.33 -0.75 2.15
C ALA A 115 3.54 -0.97 0.65
N ILE A 116 4.73 -1.38 0.26
CA ILE A 116 5.04 -1.84 -1.10
C ILE A 116 5.33 -3.34 -1.00
N PHE A 117 4.58 -4.15 -1.74
CA PHE A 117 4.73 -5.60 -1.74
C PHE A 117 5.34 -6.09 -3.05
N TYR A 118 6.25 -7.05 -2.94
CA TYR A 118 6.97 -7.69 -4.04
C TYR A 118 6.78 -9.21 -4.01
N ASP A 119 5.59 -9.67 -3.59
CA ASP A 119 5.21 -11.09 -3.54
C ASP A 119 4.54 -11.57 -4.84
N ASP A 120 4.77 -12.84 -5.18
CA ASP A 120 4.24 -13.49 -6.38
C ASP A 120 4.60 -12.77 -7.70
N ILE A 121 5.87 -12.39 -7.86
CA ILE A 121 6.41 -11.69 -9.04
C ILE A 121 7.57 -12.50 -9.65
N PRO A 122 8.07 -12.16 -10.86
CA PRO A 122 9.31 -12.75 -11.38
C PRO A 122 10.47 -12.61 -10.40
N GLU A 123 11.29 -13.66 -10.27
CA GLU A 123 12.41 -13.72 -9.31
C GLU A 123 13.68 -12.99 -9.80
N THR A 124 13.65 -12.46 -11.02
CA THR A 124 14.75 -11.72 -11.65
C THR A 124 14.26 -10.37 -12.17
N LEU A 125 15.21 -9.51 -12.53
CA LEU A 125 14.92 -8.33 -13.33
C LEU A 125 14.35 -8.76 -14.69
N VAL A 126 13.38 -8.00 -15.19
CA VAL A 126 12.65 -8.34 -16.43
C VAL A 126 12.75 -7.24 -17.49
N HIS A 127 13.35 -6.11 -17.15
CA HIS A 127 13.59 -4.97 -18.04
C HIS A 127 15.09 -4.74 -18.14
N GLU A 128 15.58 -4.57 -19.36
CA GLU A 128 17.01 -4.42 -19.68
C GLU A 128 17.62 -3.21 -18.95
N GLU A 129 16.89 -2.10 -18.87
CA GLU A 129 17.32 -0.90 -18.14
C GLU A 129 17.56 -1.14 -16.65
N ASP A 130 16.82 -2.06 -16.03
CA ASP A 130 17.03 -2.41 -14.62
C ASP A 130 18.23 -3.35 -14.46
N GLU A 131 18.47 -4.25 -15.42
CA GLU A 131 19.65 -5.14 -15.44
C GLU A 131 20.95 -4.35 -15.61
N GLU A 132 20.92 -3.26 -16.38
CA GLU A 132 22.05 -2.34 -16.52
C GLU A 132 22.27 -1.48 -15.26
N ALA A 133 21.19 -1.07 -14.60
CA ALA A 133 21.23 -0.15 -13.46
C ALA A 133 21.57 -0.83 -12.12
N PHE A 134 21.20 -2.10 -11.93
CA PHE A 134 21.28 -2.78 -10.65
C PHE A 134 21.96 -4.15 -10.74
N GLY A 135 22.74 -4.51 -9.70
CA GLY A 135 23.38 -5.82 -9.62
C GLY A 135 22.45 -6.95 -9.18
N SER A 136 21.24 -6.64 -8.71
CA SER A 136 20.24 -7.64 -8.30
C SER A 136 18.82 -7.08 -8.21
N LEU A 137 17.82 -7.97 -8.23
CA LEU A 137 16.42 -7.61 -7.96
C LEU A 137 16.24 -6.98 -6.56
N ALA A 138 16.97 -7.46 -5.56
CA ALA A 138 16.89 -6.93 -4.21
C ALA A 138 17.40 -5.48 -4.13
N GLU A 139 18.48 -5.16 -4.85
CA GLU A 139 19.01 -3.80 -4.96
C GLU A 139 18.01 -2.88 -5.67
N ALA A 140 17.42 -3.34 -6.78
CA ALA A 140 16.42 -2.60 -7.53
C ALA A 140 15.16 -2.28 -6.69
N GLN A 141 14.64 -3.27 -5.96
CA GLN A 141 13.50 -3.10 -5.05
C GLN A 141 13.83 -2.13 -3.91
N ALA A 142 15.01 -2.26 -3.30
CA ALA A 142 15.45 -1.38 -2.23
C ALA A 142 15.62 0.07 -2.71
N HIS A 143 16.23 0.28 -3.89
CA HIS A 143 16.35 1.58 -4.52
C HIS A 143 14.97 2.21 -4.72
N PHE A 144 14.09 1.52 -5.42
CA PHE A 144 12.76 2.03 -5.76
C PHE A 144 11.93 2.37 -4.51
N ALA A 145 11.86 1.46 -3.54
CA ALA A 145 11.09 1.67 -2.31
C ALA A 145 11.65 2.84 -1.47
N ASN A 146 12.97 2.97 -1.36
CA ASN A 146 13.61 4.07 -0.62
C ASN A 146 13.43 5.42 -1.32
N THR A 147 13.51 5.46 -2.65
CA THR A 147 13.28 6.68 -3.44
C THR A 147 11.82 7.13 -3.31
N VAL A 148 10.86 6.21 -3.51
CA VAL A 148 9.43 6.49 -3.31
C VAL A 148 9.15 6.98 -1.89
N TYR A 149 9.70 6.31 -0.86
CA TYR A 149 9.55 6.74 0.53
C TYR A 149 10.09 8.15 0.77
N SER A 150 11.28 8.45 0.25
CA SER A 150 11.93 9.75 0.45
C SER A 150 11.12 10.90 -0.17
N ILE A 151 10.62 10.70 -1.39
CA ILE A 151 9.80 11.69 -2.11
C ILE A 151 8.44 11.84 -1.42
N LEU A 152 7.78 10.73 -1.09
CA LEU A 152 6.47 10.76 -0.44
C LEU A 152 6.54 11.44 0.94
N LYS A 153 7.59 11.18 1.72
CA LYS A 153 7.82 11.83 3.02
C LYS A 153 7.95 13.35 2.91
N ALA A 154 8.48 13.87 1.80
CA ALA A 154 8.57 15.31 1.58
C ALA A 154 7.22 15.94 1.19
N LYS A 155 6.27 15.15 0.69
CA LYS A 155 4.96 15.59 0.19
C LYS A 155 3.82 15.41 1.19
N VAL A 156 3.89 14.35 2.00
CA VAL A 156 2.81 13.94 2.92
C VAL A 156 3.24 14.19 4.36
N GLU A 157 2.58 15.15 5.00
CA GLU A 157 2.80 15.42 6.42
C GLU A 157 2.35 14.26 7.32
N ASN A 158 3.07 14.07 8.42
CA ASN A 158 2.77 13.05 9.43
C ASN A 158 2.75 11.61 8.88
N LEU A 159 3.57 11.32 7.88
CA LEU A 159 3.79 9.96 7.38
C LEU A 159 4.25 9.06 8.55
N SER A 160 3.44 8.06 8.87
CA SER A 160 3.67 7.14 9.99
C SER A 160 4.66 6.05 9.60
N ARG A 161 5.45 5.62 10.59
CA ARG A 161 6.43 4.54 10.43
C ARG A 161 5.99 3.20 11.01
N LEU A 162 4.76 3.13 11.56
CA LEU A 162 4.12 1.98 12.24
C LEU A 162 5.07 0.98 12.91
#